data_AF-A0A9E2V4A0-F1
#
_entry.id   AF-A0A9E2V4A0-F1
#
_cell.length_a   1.000
_cell.length_b   1.000
_cell.length_c   1.000
_cell.angle_alpha   90.00
_cell.angle_beta   90.00
_cell.angle_gamma   90.00
#
_symmetry.space_group_name_H-M   'P 1'
#
loop_
_entity.id
_entity.type
_entity.pdbx_description
1 polymer ?
#
loop_
_entity_poly.entity_id
_entity_poly.type
_entity_poly.pdbx_seq_one_letter_code
_entity_poly.pdbx_strand_id
1 'polypeptide(L)'
;MTSVAPATTVKRSAVTRGVTGLFSAALVLVVLQGLWAGMFIAHDSELWVFVHGRGAEAAILTAGVATVLAFWKLRSHRSLWVVGAVFTAILVLISFIGGLITDNGMDSLIPVHVPLAMASLLLGTWLVVTSLRSERV
;
A
#
# COMPACT_ATOMS: atom_id res chain seq x y z
N MET A 1 -7.40 4.97 42.51
CA MET A 1 -8.12 3.94 41.74
C MET A 1 -7.40 3.74 40.41
N THR A 2 -6.57 2.70 40.30
CA THR A 2 -5.86 2.35 39.06
C THR A 2 -6.78 1.50 38.19
N SER A 3 -7.39 2.10 37.18
CA SER A 3 -8.17 1.37 36.18
C SER A 3 -7.23 0.53 35.33
N VAL A 4 -7.16 -0.78 35.62
CA VAL A 4 -6.45 -1.74 34.76
C VAL A 4 -7.34 -2.01 33.56
N ALA A 5 -6.98 -1.47 32.41
CA ALA A 5 -7.70 -1.75 31.18
C ALA A 5 -7.69 -3.27 30.91
N PRO A 6 -8.82 -3.87 30.50
CA PRO A 6 -8.88 -5.31 30.25
C PRO A 6 -7.91 -5.69 29.11
N ALA A 7 -7.23 -6.83 29.26
CA ALA A 7 -6.18 -7.31 28.34
C ALA A 7 -6.64 -7.39 26.86
N THR A 8 -7.94 -7.59 26.63
CA THR A 8 -8.57 -7.58 25.30
C THR A 8 -8.49 -6.22 24.61
N THR A 9 -8.59 -5.12 25.36
CA THR A 9 -8.50 -3.75 24.83
C THR A 9 -7.07 -3.42 24.43
N VAL A 10 -6.09 -3.82 25.26
CA VAL A 10 -4.66 -3.65 24.95
C VAL A 10 -4.25 -4.44 23.70
N LYS A 11 -4.71 -5.69 23.57
CA LYS A 11 -4.41 -6.54 22.41
C LYS A 11 -5.02 -5.99 21.12
N ARG A 12 -6.25 -5.44 21.18
CA ARG A 12 -6.91 -4.84 20.01
C ARG A 12 -6.17 -3.57 19.55
N SER A 13 -5.72 -2.71 20.46
CA SER A 13 -4.96 -1.51 20.07
C SER A 13 -3.61 -1.84 19.44
N ALA A 14 -2.91 -2.87 19.93
CA ALA A 14 -1.67 -3.35 19.32
C ALA A 14 -1.88 -3.87 17.88
N VAL A 15 -2.97 -4.60 17.63
CA VAL A 15 -3.31 -5.08 16.29
C VAL A 15 -3.60 -3.91 15.36
N THR A 16 -4.42 -2.93 15.78
CA THR A 16 -4.72 -1.76 14.95
C THR A 16 -3.45 -1.00 14.60
N ARG A 17 -2.55 -0.77 15.57
CA ARG A 17 -1.24 -0.13 15.32
C ARG A 17 -0.39 -0.91 14.33
N GLY A 18 -0.35 -2.23 14.44
CA GLY A 18 0.37 -3.08 13.50
C GLY A 18 -0.18 -2.96 12.08
N VAL A 19 -1.50 -2.99 11.92
CA VAL A 19 -2.17 -2.81 10.61
C VAL A 19 -1.91 -1.42 10.05
N THR A 20 -2.06 -0.37 10.86
CA THR A 20 -1.76 1.02 10.47
C THR A 20 -0.31 1.19 10.04
N GLY A 21 0.63 0.61 10.79
CA GLY A 21 2.05 0.62 10.47
C GLY A 21 2.34 -0.04 9.13
N LEU A 22 1.73 -1.18 8.83
CA LEU A 22 1.91 -1.86 7.54
C LEU A 22 1.32 -1.06 6.37
N PHE A 23 0.11 -0.50 6.50
CA PHE A 23 -0.42 0.38 5.45
C PHE A 23 0.44 1.63 5.24
N SER A 24 1.02 2.16 6.32
CA SER A 24 1.95 3.30 6.25
C SER A 24 3.23 2.91 5.52
N ALA A 25 3.81 1.74 5.83
CA ALA A 25 4.99 1.22 5.13
C ALA A 25 4.71 0.96 3.65
N ALA A 26 3.55 0.39 3.32
CA ALA A 26 3.12 0.22 1.93
C ALA A 26 3.02 1.56 1.20
N LEU A 27 2.43 2.59 1.83
CA LEU A 27 2.37 3.94 1.26
C LEU A 27 3.77 4.54 1.03
N VAL A 28 4.71 4.37 1.96
CA VAL A 28 6.10 4.80 1.75
C VAL A 28 6.71 4.10 0.53
N LEU A 29 6.51 2.79 0.38
CA LEU A 29 6.98 2.06 -0.80
C LEU A 29 6.37 2.60 -2.10
N VAL A 30 5.08 2.97 -2.10
CA VAL A 30 4.44 3.63 -3.25
C VAL A 30 5.06 5.00 -3.55
N VAL A 31 5.38 5.80 -2.53
CA VAL A 31 6.10 7.08 -2.73
C VAL A 31 7.48 6.82 -3.35
N LEU A 32 8.21 5.81 -2.85
CA LEU A 32 9.50 5.42 -3.40
C LEU A 32 9.41 4.94 -4.86
N GLN A 33 8.27 4.35 -5.29
CA GLN A 33 8.05 4.02 -6.70
C GLN A 33 8.22 5.23 -7.61
N GLY A 34 7.73 6.41 -7.21
CA GLY A 34 7.89 7.63 -7.99
C GLY A 34 9.35 8.09 -8.09
N LEU A 35 10.13 7.90 -7.02
CA LEU A 35 11.56 8.23 -7.03
C LEU A 35 12.36 7.27 -7.92
N TRP A 36 12.14 5.97 -7.77
CA TRP A 36 12.76 4.96 -8.63
C TRP A 36 12.32 5.12 -10.08
N ALA A 37 11.07 5.56 -10.28
CA ALA A 37 10.58 5.91 -11.60
C ALA A 37 11.41 7.04 -12.23
N GLY A 38 11.58 8.14 -11.51
CA GLY A 38 12.43 9.24 -11.95
C GLY A 38 13.87 8.81 -12.22
N MET A 39 14.44 7.91 -11.41
CA MET A 39 15.80 7.41 -11.61
C MET A 39 15.95 6.58 -12.88
N PHE A 40 14.98 5.71 -13.22
CA PHE A 40 15.03 4.97 -14.49
C PHE A 40 14.98 5.93 -15.67
N ILE A 41 14.11 6.95 -15.63
CA ILE A 41 13.93 7.92 -16.74
C ILE A 41 15.21 8.73 -16.93
N ALA A 42 15.75 9.26 -15.83
CA ALA A 42 16.88 10.19 -15.88
C ALA A 42 18.19 9.52 -16.32
N HIS A 43 18.34 8.21 -16.10
CA HIS A 43 19.59 7.49 -16.33
C HIS A 43 19.49 6.39 -17.38
N ASP A 44 18.32 6.17 -17.99
CA ASP A 44 18.06 5.10 -18.95
C ASP A 44 18.60 3.74 -18.46
N SER A 45 18.15 3.31 -17.28
CA SER A 45 18.85 2.30 -16.49
C SER A 45 17.97 1.10 -16.12
N GLU A 46 18.33 -0.06 -16.68
CA GLU A 46 17.74 -1.38 -16.35
C GLU A 46 17.83 -1.74 -14.88
N LEU A 47 18.88 -1.30 -14.17
CA LEU A 47 18.99 -1.51 -12.73
C LEU A 47 17.85 -0.81 -11.99
N TRP A 48 17.53 0.43 -12.36
CA TRP A 48 16.45 1.18 -11.73
C TRP A 48 15.07 0.65 -12.12
N VAL A 49 14.91 0.10 -13.32
CA VAL A 49 13.71 -0.67 -13.72
C VAL A 49 13.54 -1.90 -12.82
N PHE A 50 14.61 -2.67 -12.60
CA PHE A 50 14.58 -3.83 -11.70
C PHE A 50 14.25 -3.44 -10.25
N VAL A 51 14.87 -2.38 -9.72
CA VAL A 51 14.60 -1.88 -8.36
C VAL A 51 13.15 -1.39 -8.23
N HIS A 52 12.65 -0.68 -9.24
CA HIS A 52 11.26 -0.22 -9.30
C HIS A 52 10.29 -1.41 -9.22
N GLY A 53 10.45 -2.41 -10.11
CA GLY A 53 9.62 -3.62 -10.11
C GLY A 53 9.69 -4.38 -8.77
N ARG A 54 10.88 -4.51 -8.19
CA ARG A 54 11.07 -5.14 -6.88
C ARG A 54 10.38 -4.41 -5.74
N GLY A 55 10.43 -3.09 -5.79
CA GLY A 55 9.71 -2.25 -4.86
C GLY A 55 8.19 -2.38 -4.99
N ALA A 56 7.67 -2.55 -6.22
CA ALA A 56 6.24 -2.68 -6.46
C ALA A 56 5.70 -3.97 -5.82
N GLU A 57 6.41 -5.08 -5.98
CA GLU A 57 6.08 -6.34 -5.30
C GLU A 57 6.15 -6.23 -3.78
N ALA A 58 7.15 -5.53 -3.24
CA ALA A 58 7.23 -5.27 -1.80
C ALA A 58 6.03 -4.44 -1.30
N ALA A 59 5.59 -3.43 -2.06
CA ALA A 59 4.42 -2.62 -1.74
C ALA A 59 3.13 -3.46 -1.73
N ILE A 60 2.95 -4.30 -2.77
CA ILE A 60 1.83 -5.24 -2.89
C ILE A 60 1.79 -6.20 -1.71
N LEU A 61 2.92 -6.86 -1.41
CA LEU A 61 3.00 -7.82 -0.32
C LEU A 61 2.67 -7.16 1.02
N THR A 62 3.24 -5.99 1.29
CA THR A 62 3.02 -5.24 2.53
C THR A 62 1.55 -4.82 2.68
N ALA A 63 0.94 -4.28 1.62
CA ALA A 63 -0.47 -3.90 1.60
C ALA A 63 -1.39 -5.13 1.73
N GLY A 64 -1.05 -6.23 1.08
CA GLY A 64 -1.78 -7.49 1.15
C GLY A 64 -1.78 -8.07 2.56
N VAL A 65 -0.62 -8.14 3.21
CA VAL A 65 -0.51 -8.59 4.61
C VAL A 65 -1.32 -7.69 5.55
N ALA A 66 -1.23 -6.36 5.39
CA ALA A 66 -2.05 -5.43 6.18
C ALA A 66 -3.55 -5.69 6.00
N THR A 67 -3.98 -5.91 4.76
CA THR A 67 -5.38 -6.21 4.40
C THR A 67 -5.87 -7.51 5.02
N VAL A 68 -5.08 -8.58 4.92
CA VAL A 68 -5.42 -9.88 5.50
C VAL A 68 -5.52 -9.79 7.03
N LEU A 69 -4.59 -9.09 7.67
CA LEU A 69 -4.62 -8.86 9.13
C LEU A 69 -5.84 -8.04 9.54
N ALA A 70 -6.17 -6.96 8.80
CA ALA A 70 -7.36 -6.16 9.03
C ALA A 70 -8.64 -7.00 8.88
N PHE A 71 -8.72 -7.83 7.85
CA PHE A 71 -9.86 -8.72 7.61
C PHE A 71 -10.02 -9.74 8.74
N TRP A 72 -8.95 -10.43 9.16
CA TRP A 72 -9.04 -11.48 10.18
C TRP A 72 -9.21 -10.96 11.60
N LYS A 73 -8.54 -9.86 11.96
CA LYS A 73 -8.47 -9.38 13.35
C LYS A 73 -9.33 -8.15 13.62
N LEU A 74 -9.65 -7.36 12.59
CA LEU A 74 -10.41 -6.11 12.68
C LEU A 74 -11.68 -6.17 11.81
N ARG A 75 -12.27 -7.35 11.63
CA ARG A 75 -13.45 -7.58 10.74
C ARG A 75 -14.62 -6.62 10.95
N SER A 76 -14.80 -6.11 12.18
CA SER A 76 -15.83 -5.12 12.51
C SER A 76 -15.57 -3.74 11.88
N HIS A 77 -14.31 -3.41 11.56
CA HIS A 77 -13.91 -2.19 10.88
C HIS A 77 -13.91 -2.42 9.37
N ARG A 78 -15.11 -2.61 8.80
CA ARG A 78 -15.29 -3.00 7.40
C ARG A 78 -14.56 -2.09 6.41
N SER A 79 -14.55 -0.79 6.67
CA SER A 79 -13.85 0.18 5.82
C SER A 79 -12.35 -0.12 5.69
N LEU A 80 -11.67 -0.56 6.76
CA LEU A 80 -10.23 -0.80 6.73
C LEU A 80 -9.86 -1.96 5.81
N TRP A 81 -10.53 -3.11 5.93
CA TRP A 81 -10.18 -4.27 5.10
C TRP A 81 -10.76 -4.18 3.69
N VAL A 82 -11.93 -3.56 3.48
CA VAL A 82 -12.48 -3.37 2.13
C VAL A 82 -11.59 -2.42 1.35
N VAL A 83 -11.26 -1.26 1.91
CA VAL A 83 -10.44 -0.28 1.19
C VAL A 83 -8.97 -0.74 1.11
N GLY A 84 -8.47 -1.46 2.12
CA GLY A 84 -7.18 -2.15 2.02
C GLY A 84 -7.13 -3.15 0.86
N ALA A 85 -8.20 -3.92 0.64
CA ALA A 85 -8.29 -4.85 -0.48
C ALA A 85 -8.33 -4.10 -1.82
N VAL A 86 -9.10 -3.02 -1.92
CA VAL A 86 -9.13 -2.16 -3.12
C VAL A 86 -7.75 -1.56 -3.39
N PHE A 87 -7.07 -1.05 -2.36
CA PHE A 87 -5.71 -0.51 -2.49
C PHE A 87 -4.73 -1.59 -2.97
N THR A 88 -4.74 -2.77 -2.37
CA THR A 88 -3.90 -3.90 -2.79
C THR A 88 -4.18 -4.31 -4.24
N ALA A 89 -5.45 -4.39 -4.64
CA ALA A 89 -5.84 -4.73 -6.00
C ALA A 89 -5.38 -3.68 -7.02
N ILE A 90 -5.46 -2.40 -6.67
CA ILE A 90 -4.94 -1.30 -7.50
C ILE A 90 -3.41 -1.42 -7.66
N LEU A 91 -2.66 -1.75 -6.60
CA LEU A 91 -1.21 -1.96 -6.71
C LEU A 91 -0.86 -3.14 -7.63
N VAL A 92 -1.61 -4.24 -7.53
CA VAL A 92 -1.46 -5.39 -8.45
C VAL A 92 -1.74 -4.98 -9.88
N LEU A 93 -2.81 -4.21 -10.13
CA LEU A 93 -3.15 -3.72 -11.46
C LEU A 93 -2.07 -2.79 -12.02
N ILE A 94 -1.54 -1.86 -11.21
CA ILE A 94 -0.44 -0.97 -11.60
C ILE A 94 0.79 -1.79 -11.98
N SER A 95 1.18 -2.76 -11.15
CA SER A 95 2.33 -3.64 -11.40
C SER A 95 2.15 -4.47 -12.67
N PHE A 96 0.96 -5.02 -12.88
CA PHE A 96 0.62 -5.75 -14.11
C PHE A 96 0.75 -4.86 -15.37
N ILE A 97 0.21 -3.64 -15.33
CA ILE A 97 0.36 -2.69 -16.43
C ILE A 97 1.84 -2.31 -16.63
N GLY A 98 2.60 -2.14 -15.55
CA GLY A 98 4.03 -1.87 -15.60
C GLY A 98 4.79 -2.97 -16.34
N GLY A 99 4.51 -4.24 -16.03
CA GLY A 99 5.06 -5.39 -16.75
C GLY A 99 4.67 -5.42 -18.23
N LEU A 100 3.43 -5.07 -18.58
CA LEU A 100 3.05 -4.95 -20.00
C LEU A 100 3.82 -3.84 -20.74
N ILE A 101 4.16 -2.74 -20.06
CA ILE A 101 4.97 -1.67 -20.64
C ILE A 101 6.40 -2.19 -20.87
N THR A 102 7.04 -2.77 -19.85
CA THR A 102 8.45 -3.19 -19.93
C THR A 102 8.67 -4.44 -20.77
N ASP A 103 7.82 -5.45 -20.62
CA ASP A 103 8.08 -6.79 -21.16
C ASP A 103 7.43 -6.97 -22.55
N ASN A 104 6.35 -6.22 -22.82
CA ASN A 104 5.60 -6.31 -24.07
C ASN A 104 5.69 -5.02 -24.93
N GLY A 105 6.43 -4.00 -24.49
CA GLY A 105 6.62 -2.74 -25.23
C GLY A 105 5.33 -1.94 -25.42
N MET A 106 4.35 -2.08 -24.51
CA MET A 106 3.05 -1.43 -24.63
C MET A 106 3.05 0.03 -24.13
N ASP A 107 3.93 0.87 -24.66
CA ASP A 107 4.14 2.27 -24.22
C ASP A 107 2.86 3.13 -24.23
N SER A 108 1.89 2.77 -25.08
CA SER A 108 0.55 3.38 -25.09
C SER A 108 -0.21 3.30 -23.75
N LEU A 109 0.22 2.43 -22.83
CA LEU A 109 -0.34 2.31 -21.48
C LEU A 109 0.27 3.27 -20.46
N ILE A 110 1.40 3.93 -20.76
CA ILE A 110 2.05 4.90 -19.85
C ILE A 110 1.07 6.00 -19.39
N PRO A 111 0.26 6.62 -20.27
CA PRO A 111 -0.72 7.64 -19.88
C PRO A 111 -1.83 7.13 -18.96
N VAL A 112 -1.99 5.81 -18.81
CA VAL A 112 -2.93 5.18 -17.88
C VAL A 112 -2.21 4.77 -16.59
N HIS A 113 -1.03 4.15 -16.72
CA HIS A 113 -0.22 3.67 -15.61
C HIS A 113 0.15 4.80 -14.64
N VAL A 114 0.65 5.92 -15.16
CA VAL A 114 1.15 7.02 -14.33
C VAL A 114 0.02 7.68 -13.52
N PRO A 115 -1.12 8.08 -14.10
CA PRO A 115 -2.24 8.61 -13.30
C PRO A 115 -2.79 7.62 -12.29
N LEU A 116 -2.85 6.32 -12.63
CA LEU A 116 -3.30 5.29 -11.71
C LEU A 116 -2.34 5.14 -10.51
N ALA A 117 -1.03 5.18 -10.76
CA ALA A 117 -0.02 5.20 -9.70
C ALA A 117 -0.16 6.42 -8.80
N MET A 118 -0.42 7.61 -9.36
CA MET A 118 -0.68 8.83 -8.57
C MET A 118 -1.97 8.74 -7.75
N ALA A 119 -3.05 8.18 -8.31
CA ALA A 119 -4.29 7.97 -7.59
C ALA A 119 -4.11 7.00 -6.39
N SER A 120 -3.21 6.03 -6.51
CA SER A 120 -2.90 5.10 -5.41
C SER A 120 -2.28 5.80 -4.19
N LEU A 121 -1.54 6.91 -4.38
CA LEU A 121 -1.01 7.73 -3.28
C LEU A 121 -2.14 8.36 -2.46
N LEU A 122 -3.18 8.87 -3.13
CA LEU A 122 -4.35 9.45 -2.46
C LEU A 122 -5.10 8.38 -1.66
N LEU A 123 -5.30 7.21 -2.26
CA LEU A 123 -5.98 6.09 -1.60
C LEU A 123 -5.20 5.58 -0.39
N GLY A 124 -3.89 5.36 -0.54
CA GLY A 124 -3.02 4.93 0.56
C GLY A 124 -2.97 5.96 1.69
N THR A 125 -2.90 7.25 1.36
CA THR A 125 -2.96 8.34 2.36
C THR A 125 -4.29 8.34 3.11
N TRP A 126 -5.40 8.23 2.39
CA TRP A 126 -6.73 8.15 3.01
C TRP A 126 -6.86 6.95 3.94
N LEU A 127 -6.30 5.80 3.55
CA LEU A 127 -6.33 4.57 4.33
C LEU A 127 -5.54 4.71 5.65
N VAL A 128 -4.35 5.29 5.59
CA VAL A 128 -3.52 5.58 6.79
C VAL A 128 -4.24 6.55 7.72
N VAL A 129 -4.77 7.66 7.22
CA VAL A 129 -5.49 8.65 8.03
C VAL A 129 -6.72 8.03 8.70
N THR A 130 -7.47 7.21 7.97
CA THR A 130 -8.68 6.55 8.49
C THR A 130 -8.32 5.49 9.54
N SER A 131 -7.22 4.77 9.36
CA SER A 131 -6.69 3.81 10.34
C SER A 131 -6.30 4.51 11.65
N LEU A 132 -5.56 5.62 11.55
CA LEU A 132 -5.16 6.44 12.70
C LEU A 132 -6.34 7.07 13.46
N ARG A 133 -7.45 7.37 12.76
CA ARG A 133 -8.70 7.84 13.41
C ARG A 133 -9.38 6.71 14.17
N SER A 134 -9.33 5.49 13.61
CA SER A 134 -9.92 4.30 14.23
C SER A 134 -9.18 3.84 15.50
N GLU A 135 -7.93 4.29 15.71
CA GLU A 135 -7.17 4.03 16.94
C GLU A 135 -7.55 4.94 18.12
N ARG A 136 -8.22 6.07 17.87
CA ARG A 136 -8.54 7.07 18.91
C ARG A 136 -9.93 6.90 19.52
N VAL A 137 -10.74 6.00 18.97
CA VAL A 137 -12.11 5.68 19.42
C VAL A 137 -12.09 4.34 20.13
#